data_AF-A0A328YPY5-F1
#
_entry.id   AF-A0A328YPY5-F1
#
_cell.length_a   1.000
_cell.length_b   1.000
_cell.length_c   1.000
_cell.angle_alpha   90.00
_cell.angle_beta   90.00
_cell.angle_gamma   90.00
#
_symmetry.space_group_name_H-M   'P 1'
#
loop_
_entity.id
_entity.type
_entity.pdbx_description
1 polymer ?
#
loop_
_entity_poly.entity_id
_entity_poly.type
_entity_poly.pdbx_seq_one_letter_code
_entity_poly.pdbx_strand_id
1 'polypeptide(L)'
;MKKLILLTLFGLLFHTLTSFISPKSLKLRNIPKIYSKTSDFSKGWDDGYCEGWRDVKGQNAICPISPIAPIPPIGCTNDSYKCGYNLGFKEGYKAASK
;
A
#
# COMPACT_ATOMS: atom_id res chain seq x y z
N MET A 1 -30.96 26.11 34.41
CA MET A 1 -30.84 25.51 33.06
C MET A 1 -29.70 26.09 32.20
N LYS A 2 -29.03 27.19 32.55
CA LYS A 2 -27.86 27.67 31.77
C LYS A 2 -26.54 26.97 32.14
N LYS A 3 -26.39 26.55 33.40
CA LYS A 3 -25.20 25.84 33.90
C LYS A 3 -25.12 24.36 33.45
N LEU A 4 -26.24 23.76 33.06
CA LEU A 4 -26.31 22.37 32.59
C LEU A 4 -25.96 22.24 31.09
N ILE A 5 -26.15 23.32 30.33
CA ILE A 5 -25.78 23.41 28.90
C ILE A 5 -24.26 23.63 28.74
N LEU A 6 -23.62 24.30 29.71
CA LEU A 6 -22.17 24.55 29.68
C LEU A 6 -21.34 23.27 29.96
N LEU A 7 -21.89 22.33 30.73
CA LEU A 7 -21.24 21.05 31.06
C LEU A 7 -21.35 20.00 29.95
N THR A 8 -22.37 20.07 29.08
CA THR A 8 -22.52 19.15 27.95
C THR A 8 -21.67 19.55 26.74
N LEU A 9 -21.26 20.82 26.64
CA LEU A 9 -20.36 21.32 25.58
C LEU A 9 -18.88 20.93 25.78
N PHE A 10 -18.46 20.58 27.01
CA PHE A 10 -17.10 20.11 27.28
C PHE A 10 -16.92 18.59 27.13
N GLY A 11 -18.00 17.81 27.16
CA GLY A 11 -17.96 16.34 27.03
C GLY A 11 -17.86 15.81 25.60
N LEU A 12 -18.21 16.63 24.60
CA LEU A 12 -18.17 16.25 23.17
C LEU A 12 -16.80 16.47 22.52
N LEU A 13 -15.86 17.15 23.19
CA LEU A 13 -14.49 17.39 22.71
C LEU A 13 -13.48 16.31 23.12
N PHE A 14 -13.88 15.32 23.93
CA PHE A 14 -12.97 14.29 24.46
C PHE A 14 -13.06 12.91 23.78
N HIS A 15 -13.81 12.77 22.68
CA HIS A 15 -13.94 11.51 21.93
C HIS A 15 -13.07 11.41 20.67
N THR A 16 -12.22 12.41 20.37
CA THR A 16 -11.34 12.38 19.19
C THR A 16 -9.86 12.10 19.49
N LEU A 17 -9.51 11.68 20.71
CA LEU A 17 -8.10 11.54 21.12
C LEU A 17 -7.61 10.12 21.42
N THR A 18 -8.20 9.07 20.84
CA THR A 18 -7.70 7.69 21.02
C THR A 18 -7.23 6.98 19.74
N SER A 19 -7.07 7.68 18.61
CA SER A 19 -6.69 7.03 17.33
C SER A 19 -5.20 6.97 16.99
N PHE A 20 -4.27 7.32 17.89
CA PHE A 20 -2.83 7.20 17.60
C PHE A 20 -2.00 6.70 18.78
N ILE A 21 -2.39 5.58 19.40
CA ILE A 21 -1.39 4.73 20.05
C ILE A 21 -0.91 3.74 18.99
N SER A 22 0.09 4.13 18.20
CA SER A 22 0.88 3.16 17.45
C SER A 22 1.67 2.32 18.45
N PRO A 23 1.46 0.99 18.53
CA PRO A 23 2.33 0.16 19.37
C PRO A 23 3.75 0.29 18.82
N LYS A 24 4.68 0.78 19.66
CA LYS A 24 6.11 0.73 19.34
C LYS A 24 6.47 -0.73 19.10
N SER A 25 6.72 -1.07 17.84
CA SER A 25 7.20 -2.39 17.48
C SER A 25 8.55 -2.62 18.16
N LEU A 26 8.66 -3.78 18.81
CA LEU A 26 9.88 -4.27 19.42
C LEU A 26 11.02 -4.19 18.38
N LYS A 27 12.07 -3.45 18.72
CA LYS A 27 13.28 -3.35 17.89
C LYS A 27 13.97 -4.70 17.92
N LEU A 28 13.65 -5.56 16.94
CA LEU A 28 14.29 -6.85 16.79
C LEU A 28 15.80 -6.64 16.57
N ARG A 29 16.56 -7.32 17.43
CA ARG A 29 18.02 -7.28 17.53
C ARG A 29 18.65 -7.90 16.27
N ASN A 30 19.51 -7.12 15.61
CA ASN A 30 20.62 -7.53 14.74
C ASN A 30 20.43 -8.78 13.87
N ILE A 31 19.44 -8.77 12.99
CA ILE A 31 19.61 -9.42 11.68
C ILE A 31 20.15 -8.30 10.77
N PRO A 32 21.18 -8.52 9.93
CA PRO A 32 21.43 -7.62 8.81
C PRO A 32 20.18 -7.68 7.94
N LYS A 33 19.21 -6.81 8.23
CA LYS A 33 18.10 -6.60 7.33
C LYS A 33 18.75 -6.08 6.06
N ILE A 34 18.83 -6.94 5.07
CA ILE A 34 18.80 -6.53 3.68
C ILE A 34 17.43 -5.86 3.55
N TYR A 35 17.34 -4.60 4.00
CA TYR A 35 16.29 -3.71 3.56
C TYR A 35 16.62 -3.50 2.09
N SER A 36 16.19 -4.41 1.22
CA SER A 36 15.93 -3.98 -0.15
C SER A 36 14.88 -2.90 0.04
N LYS A 37 15.31 -1.64 -0.01
CA LYS A 37 14.38 -0.53 -0.09
C LYS A 37 13.59 -0.82 -1.37
N THR A 38 12.43 -1.45 -1.23
CA THR A 38 11.55 -1.74 -2.35
C THR A 38 11.27 -0.39 -2.97
N SER A 39 11.73 -0.21 -4.21
CA SER A 39 11.62 1.06 -4.89
C SER A 39 10.14 1.34 -5.15
N ASP A 40 9.76 2.61 -5.31
CA ASP A 40 8.36 2.93 -5.62
C ASP A 40 7.95 2.27 -6.93
N PHE A 41 8.89 2.09 -7.87
CA PHE A 41 8.72 1.29 -9.07
C PHE A 41 8.38 -0.17 -8.75
N SER A 42 9.14 -0.85 -7.89
CA SER A 42 8.85 -2.24 -7.51
C SER A 42 7.50 -2.37 -6.82
N LYS A 43 7.15 -1.41 -5.95
CA LYS A 43 5.82 -1.38 -5.32
C LYS A 43 4.72 -1.22 -6.37
N GLY A 44 4.88 -0.27 -7.29
CA GLY A 44 3.95 -0.07 -8.39
C GLY A 44 3.81 -1.31 -9.25
N TRP A 45 4.91 -1.99 -9.56
CA TRP A 45 4.89 -3.24 -10.31
C TRP A 45 4.02 -4.31 -9.65
N ASP A 46 4.20 -4.55 -8.36
CA ASP A 46 3.42 -5.56 -7.62
C ASP A 46 1.92 -5.21 -7.59
N ASP A 47 1.61 -3.96 -7.26
CA ASP A 47 0.23 -3.45 -7.21
C ASP A 47 -0.43 -3.52 -8.61
N GLY A 48 0.28 -3.08 -9.64
CA GLY A 48 -0.19 -3.14 -11.02
C GLY A 48 -0.44 -4.57 -11.48
N TYR A 49 0.47 -5.50 -11.22
CA TYR A 49 0.32 -6.90 -11.60
C TYR A 49 -0.95 -7.53 -11.01
N CYS A 50 -1.20 -7.25 -9.72
CA CYS A 50 -2.42 -7.68 -9.04
C CYS A 50 -3.68 -7.11 -9.69
N GLU A 51 -3.70 -5.81 -10.00
CA GLU A 51 -4.87 -5.18 -10.63
C GLU A 51 -5.10 -5.66 -12.06
N GLY A 52 -4.05 -5.83 -12.86
CA GLY A 52 -4.16 -6.38 -14.21
C GLY A 52 -4.72 -7.81 -14.20
N TRP A 53 -4.34 -8.61 -13.21
CA TRP A 53 -4.91 -9.95 -13.02
C TRP A 53 -6.41 -9.90 -12.68
N ARG A 54 -6.81 -9.02 -11.77
CA ARG A 54 -8.21 -8.81 -11.36
C ARG A 54 -9.09 -8.29 -12.49
N ASP A 55 -8.54 -7.50 -13.41
CA ASP A 55 -9.27 -7.03 -14.59
C ASP A 55 -9.80 -8.19 -15.45
N VAL A 56 -9.06 -9.31 -15.48
CA VAL A 56 -9.45 -10.51 -16.24
C VAL A 56 -10.20 -11.54 -15.38
N LYS A 57 -9.74 -11.78 -14.13
CA LYS A 57 -10.32 -12.82 -13.26
C LYS A 57 -11.48 -12.32 -12.38
N GLY A 58 -11.75 -11.02 -12.38
CA GLY A 58 -12.77 -10.36 -11.57
C GLY A 58 -12.19 -9.61 -10.36
N GLN A 59 -12.86 -8.53 -9.95
CA GLN A 59 -12.37 -7.60 -8.92
C GLN A 59 -12.02 -8.24 -7.58
N ASN A 60 -12.70 -9.34 -7.24
CA ASN A 60 -12.51 -10.08 -5.99
C ASN A 60 -11.53 -11.26 -6.12
N ALA A 61 -10.90 -11.45 -7.29
CA ALA A 61 -9.92 -12.49 -7.48
C ALA A 61 -8.73 -12.29 -6.53
N ILE A 62 -8.24 -13.41 -5.99
CA ILE A 62 -7.00 -13.43 -5.23
C ILE A 62 -5.87 -13.18 -6.20
N CYS A 63 -5.02 -12.21 -5.87
CA CYS A 63 -3.87 -11.89 -6.69
C CYS A 63 -2.78 -12.95 -6.48
N PRO A 64 -2.20 -13.51 -7.57
CA PRO A 64 -1.01 -14.33 -7.48
C PRO A 64 0.19 -13.50 -7.04
N ILE A 65 1.27 -14.18 -6.65
CA ILE A 65 2.56 -13.55 -6.39
C ILE A 65 3.09 -12.99 -7.71
N SER A 66 3.41 -11.70 -7.74
CA SER A 66 4.04 -11.05 -8.88
C SER A 66 5.44 -11.65 -9.14
N PRO A 67 5.87 -11.76 -10.41
CA PRO A 67 7.27 -12.03 -10.72
C PRO A 67 8.14 -10.86 -10.25
N ILE A 68 9.44 -11.09 -10.13
CA ILE A 68 10.41 -10.06 -9.73
C ILE A 68 10.28 -8.85 -10.66
N ALA A 69 10.16 -7.66 -10.06
CA ALA A 69 10.07 -6.41 -10.81
C ALA A 69 11.28 -6.24 -11.75
N PRO A 70 11.06 -5.88 -13.02
CA PRO A 70 12.16 -5.65 -13.95
C PRO A 70 12.90 -4.35 -13.59
N ILE A 71 14.04 -4.15 -14.25
CA ILE A 71 14.75 -2.87 -14.20
C ILE A 71 13.83 -1.80 -14.84
N PRO A 72 13.69 -0.60 -14.24
CA PRO A 72 12.88 0.47 -14.83
C PRO A 72 13.32 0.77 -16.28
N PRO A 73 12.38 0.85 -17.23
CA PRO A 73 12.70 1.18 -18.62
C PRO A 73 13.20 2.63 -18.75
N ILE A 74 13.80 2.96 -19.89
CA ILE A 74 14.26 4.33 -20.19
C ILE A 74 13.09 5.32 -20.03
N GLY A 75 13.34 6.42 -19.32
CA GLY A 75 12.32 7.42 -18.98
C GLY A 75 11.54 7.12 -17.69
N CYS A 76 11.79 5.96 -17.06
CA CYS A 76 11.32 5.63 -15.73
C CYS A 76 12.48 5.58 -14.75
N THR A 77 12.19 5.89 -13.49
CA THR A 77 13.14 5.80 -12.38
C THR A 77 12.67 4.75 -11.38
N ASN A 78 13.56 4.35 -10.47
CA ASN A 78 13.21 3.51 -9.34
C ASN A 78 12.15 4.16 -8.43
N ASP A 79 12.05 5.49 -8.42
CA ASP A 79 11.06 6.21 -7.62
C ASP A 79 9.72 6.42 -8.37
N SER A 80 9.57 5.87 -9.58
CA SER A 80 8.35 6.02 -10.38
C SER A 80 7.37 4.88 -10.16
N TYR A 81 6.50 5.03 -9.16
CA TYR A 81 5.37 4.13 -8.91
C TYR A 81 4.50 3.93 -10.17
N LYS A 82 4.15 5.02 -10.84
CA LYS A 82 3.28 4.98 -12.03
C LYS A 82 3.88 4.15 -13.16
N CYS A 83 5.20 4.22 -13.37
CA CYS A 83 5.89 3.38 -14.34
C CYS A 83 5.80 1.91 -13.98
N GLY A 84 6.09 1.57 -12.72
CA GLY A 84 5.96 0.20 -12.21
C GLY A 84 4.55 -0.32 -12.39
N TYR A 85 3.55 0.45 -11.94
CA TYR A 85 2.13 0.10 -12.03
C TYR A 85 1.67 -0.19 -13.44
N ASN A 86 1.96 0.72 -14.38
CA ASN A 86 1.53 0.54 -15.76
C ASN A 86 2.17 -0.69 -16.43
N LEU A 87 3.42 -1.00 -16.06
CA LEU A 87 4.11 -2.16 -16.60
C LEU A 87 3.60 -3.46 -15.95
N GLY A 88 3.46 -3.47 -14.61
CA GLY A 88 2.91 -4.56 -13.84
C GLY A 88 1.50 -4.92 -14.31
N PHE A 89 0.63 -3.93 -14.49
CA PHE A 89 -0.74 -4.13 -14.99
C PHE A 89 -0.79 -4.89 -16.30
N LYS A 90 0.05 -4.50 -17.27
CA LYS A 90 0.11 -5.18 -18.57
C LYS A 90 0.53 -6.64 -18.42
N GLU A 91 1.49 -6.93 -17.55
CA GLU A 91 1.97 -8.30 -17.34
C GLU A 91 0.98 -9.14 -16.53
N GLY A 92 0.33 -8.57 -15.51
CA GLY A 92 -0.73 -9.21 -14.74
C GLY A 92 -1.92 -9.59 -15.61
N TYR A 93 -2.35 -8.67 -16.48
CA TYR A 93 -3.40 -8.91 -17.47
C TYR A 93 -3.03 -10.08 -18.39
N LYS A 94 -1.84 -10.04 -19.01
CA LYS A 94 -1.35 -11.12 -19.89
C LYS A 94 -1.27 -12.47 -19.18
N ALA A 95 -0.83 -12.47 -17.91
CA ALA A 95 -0.76 -13.70 -17.12
C ALA A 95 -2.14 -14.28 -16.85
N ALA A 96 -3.14 -13.43 -16.62
CA ALA A 96 -4.51 -13.86 -16.39
C ALA A 96 -5.26 -14.25 -17.69
N SER A 97 -4.87 -13.74 -18.85
CA SER A 97 -5.46 -14.07 -20.14
C SER A 97 -4.97 -15.40 -20.75
N LYS A 98 -3.97 -16.04 -20.13
CA LYS A 98 -3.52 -17.39 -20.48
C LYS A 98 -4.32 -18.44 -19.73
#